data_AF-A0A1G7P6U4-F1
#
_entry.id   AF-A0A1G7P6U4-F1
#
_cell.length_a   1.000
_cell.length_b   1.000
_cell.length_c   1.000
_cell.angle_alpha   90.00
_cell.angle_beta   90.00
_cell.angle_gamma   90.00
#
_symmetry.space_group_name_H-M   'P 1'
#
loop_
_entity.id
_entity.type
_entity.pdbx_description
1 polymer ?
#
loop_
_entity_poly.entity_id
_entity_poly.type
_entity_poly.pdbx_seq_one_letter_code
_entity_poly.pdbx_strand_id
1 'polypeptide(L)'
;MSTDYSRALGARLRAIRNQQGLSLQGVEDKSHGRWKAVVVGSYERGDRAVTVQRLSELAVFYGVPVSELLPDPRPSSAVTSSSKIVLNLESLGSLPADEAGPLARYASTIQAQRHDYNGKVLSIRAEDLKSLAIIYDMSPDELTSRLIEWGVISAGMDSVVGFGGPDDDDEELNPDWERRRAPR
;
A
#
# COMPACT_ATOMS: atom_id res chain seq x y z
N MET A 1 -7.34 3.66 18.91
CA MET A 1 -6.82 5.03 18.72
C MET A 1 -5.33 5.13 19.06
N SER A 2 -4.89 5.20 20.33
CA SER A 2 -3.45 5.36 20.68
C SER A 2 -2.59 4.12 20.36
N THR A 3 -3.16 2.93 20.51
CA THR A 3 -2.47 1.64 20.23
C THR A 3 -2.22 1.43 18.74
N ASP A 4 -3.18 1.80 17.88
CA ASP A 4 -3.05 1.67 16.43
C ASP A 4 -1.97 2.60 15.87
N TYR A 5 -1.92 3.84 16.38
CA TYR A 5 -0.88 4.80 16.05
C TYR A 5 0.50 4.32 16.50
N SER A 6 0.60 3.79 17.72
CA SER A 6 1.87 3.23 18.25
C SER A 6 2.37 2.04 17.44
N ARG A 7 1.45 1.17 16.98
CA ARG A 7 1.78 0.04 16.11
C ARG A 7 2.21 0.48 14.71
N ALA A 8 1.53 1.47 14.13
CA ALA A 8 1.89 2.02 12.82
C ALA A 8 3.27 2.71 12.85
N LEU A 9 3.54 3.47 13.91
CA LEU A 9 4.86 4.05 14.18
C LEU A 9 5.93 2.96 14.33
N GLY A 10 5.64 1.93 15.12
CA GLY A 10 6.54 0.78 15.31
C GLY A 10 6.86 0.06 13.99
N ALA A 11 5.86 -0.08 13.11
CA ALA A 11 6.04 -0.65 11.78
C ALA A 11 6.97 0.21 10.89
N ARG A 12 6.86 1.55 10.96
CA ARG A 12 7.78 2.46 10.26
C ARG A 12 9.21 2.34 10.76
N LEU A 13 9.42 2.30 12.08
CA LEU A 13 10.74 2.07 12.69
C LEU A 13 11.36 0.75 12.20
N ARG A 14 10.58 -0.34 12.18
CA ARG A 14 11.04 -1.64 11.68
C ARG A 14 11.42 -1.59 10.21
N ALA A 15 10.62 -0.93 9.37
CA ALA A 15 10.88 -0.82 7.94
C ALA A 15 12.23 -0.14 7.67
N ILE A 16 12.52 0.98 8.35
CA ILE A 16 13.77 1.72 8.22
C ILE A 16 14.96 0.88 8.69
N ARG A 17 14.83 0.18 9.83
CA ARG A 17 15.87 -0.73 10.31
C ARG A 17 16.17 -1.83 9.28
N ASN A 18 15.14 -2.46 8.73
CA ASN A 18 15.27 -3.52 7.73
C ASN A 18 15.85 -2.99 6.41
N GLN A 19 15.49 -1.79 5.97
CA GLN A 19 16.05 -1.14 4.78
C GLN A 19 17.56 -0.92 4.90
N GLN A 20 18.05 -0.67 6.12
CA GLN A 20 19.49 -0.56 6.40
C GLN A 20 20.17 -1.91 6.66
N GLY A 21 19.45 -3.03 6.54
CA GLY A 21 19.98 -4.38 6.76
C GLY A 21 20.38 -4.68 8.21
N LEU A 22 19.90 -3.89 9.18
CA LEU A 22 20.26 -4.07 10.59
C LEU A 22 19.31 -5.06 11.26
N SER A 23 19.84 -6.03 12.00
CA SER A 23 19.04 -6.81 12.95
C SER A 23 18.82 -6.00 14.24
N LEU A 24 17.89 -6.44 15.11
CA LEU A 24 17.72 -5.80 16.43
C LEU A 24 19.02 -5.83 17.25
N GLN A 25 19.75 -6.95 17.18
CA GLN A 25 21.08 -7.07 17.79
C GLN A 25 22.09 -6.14 17.11
N GLY A 26 22.06 -6.05 15.78
CA GLY A 26 22.92 -5.14 15.03
C GLY A 26 22.69 -3.66 15.36
N VAL A 27 21.47 -3.27 15.73
CA VAL A 27 21.18 -1.93 16.25
C VAL A 27 21.83 -1.70 17.61
N GLU A 28 21.79 -2.69 18.50
CA GLU A 28 22.46 -2.60 19.80
C GLU A 28 23.97 -2.49 19.65
N ASP A 29 24.56 -3.33 18.79
CA ASP A 29 26.00 -3.35 18.56
C ASP A 29 26.48 -2.05 17.90
N LYS A 30 25.77 -1.58 16.85
CA LYS A 30 26.08 -0.31 16.15
C LYS A 30 25.90 0.91 17.04
N SER A 31 25.01 0.85 18.03
CA SER A 31 24.77 1.94 18.98
C SER A 31 25.61 1.84 20.25
N HIS A 32 26.54 0.88 20.33
CA HIS A 32 27.34 0.60 21.52
C HIS A 32 26.49 0.41 22.79
N GLY A 33 25.35 -0.29 22.66
CA GLY A 33 24.45 -0.57 23.77
C GLY A 33 23.51 0.57 24.15
N ARG A 34 23.57 1.74 23.49
CA ARG A 34 22.64 2.85 23.72
C ARG A 34 21.20 2.44 23.38
N TRP A 35 21.02 1.68 22.31
CA TRP A 35 19.73 1.13 21.89
C TRP A 35 19.68 -0.36 22.15
N LYS A 36 19.13 -0.75 23.30
CA LYS A 36 18.92 -2.16 23.64
C LYS A 36 17.96 -2.83 22.65
N ALA A 37 18.35 -3.98 22.11
CA ALA A 37 17.58 -4.74 21.13
C ALA A 37 16.15 -5.02 21.60
N VAL A 38 16.00 -5.39 22.89
CA VAL A 38 14.69 -5.63 23.53
C VAL A 38 13.82 -4.37 23.53
N VAL A 39 14.40 -3.21 23.81
CA VAL A 39 13.67 -1.93 23.90
C VAL A 39 13.20 -1.48 22.52
N VAL A 40 14.08 -1.54 21.52
CA VAL A 40 13.74 -1.23 20.13
C VAL A 40 12.67 -2.20 19.62
N GLY A 41 12.79 -3.50 19.94
CA GLY A 41 11.80 -4.49 19.58
C GLY A 41 10.40 -4.21 20.15
N SER A 42 10.31 -3.72 21.39
CA SER A 42 9.03 -3.30 21.99
C SER A 42 8.45 -2.06 21.32
N TYR A 43 9.27 -1.11 20.86
CA TYR A 43 8.80 0.03 20.08
C TYR A 43 8.28 -0.43 18.71
N GLU A 44 8.99 -1.33 18.02
CA GLU A 44 8.57 -1.82 16.71
C GLU A 44 7.25 -2.60 16.71
N ARG A 45 6.93 -3.29 17.81
CA ARG A 45 5.65 -3.99 17.96
C ARG A 45 4.52 -3.09 18.46
N GLY A 46 4.84 -1.90 18.95
CA GLY A 46 3.89 -1.01 19.61
C GLY A 46 3.52 -1.45 21.02
N ASP A 47 4.25 -2.40 21.63
CA ASP A 47 4.04 -2.86 23.01
C ASP A 47 4.39 -1.76 24.03
N ARG A 48 5.30 -0.86 23.63
CA ARG A 48 5.74 0.26 24.45
C ARG A 48 5.64 1.56 23.66
N ALA A 49 5.04 2.58 24.28
CA ALA A 49 5.04 3.93 23.72
C ALA A 49 6.47 4.49 23.66
N VAL A 50 6.79 5.17 22.56
CA VAL A 50 8.05 5.91 22.38
C VAL A 50 7.80 7.38 22.68
N THR A 51 8.67 8.01 23.46
CA THR A 51 8.59 9.45 23.69
C THR A 51 9.10 10.20 22.47
N VAL A 52 8.63 11.44 22.27
CA VAL A 52 9.07 12.30 21.16
C VAL A 52 10.61 12.46 21.15
N GLN A 53 11.22 12.62 22.32
CA GLN A 53 12.68 12.70 22.44
C GLN A 53 13.36 11.39 21.98
N ARG A 54 12.87 10.23 22.40
CA ARG A 54 13.47 8.95 21.95
C ARG A 54 13.29 8.74 20.45
N LEU A 55 12.17 9.16 19.90
CA LEU A 55 11.91 9.12 18.47
C LEU A 55 12.91 9.99 17.69
N SER A 56 13.19 11.22 18.16
CA SER A 56 14.18 12.09 17.51
C SER A 56 15.60 11.52 17.59
N GLU A 57 15.98 10.93 18.72
CA GLU A 57 17.28 10.26 18.85
C GLU A 57 17.40 9.05 17.91
N LEU A 58 16.32 8.27 17.71
CA LEU A 58 16.27 7.18 16.74
C LEU A 58 16.37 7.68 15.31
N ALA A 59 15.70 8.79 14.98
CA ALA A 59 15.78 9.43 13.66
C ALA A 59 17.22 9.82 13.33
N VAL A 60 17.93 10.44 14.27
CA VAL A 60 19.35 10.78 14.13
C VAL A 60 20.22 9.52 13.99
N PHE A 61 19.96 8.48 14.80
CA PHE A 61 20.72 7.22 14.72
C PHE A 61 20.57 6.52 13.36
N TYR A 62 19.37 6.53 12.79
CA TYR A 62 19.11 5.97 11.46
C TYR A 62 19.45 6.95 10.32
N GLY A 63 19.73 8.22 10.61
CA GLY A 63 20.04 9.23 9.58
C GLY A 63 18.84 9.60 8.71
N VAL A 64 17.63 9.55 9.27
CA VAL A 64 16.37 9.89 8.58
C VAL A 64 15.67 11.07 9.26
N PRO A 65 14.87 11.88 8.53
CA PRO A 65 14.02 12.89 9.15
C PRO A 65 13.02 12.28 10.14
N VAL A 66 12.70 12.98 11.23
CA VAL A 66 11.73 12.48 12.24
C VAL A 66 10.34 12.24 11.64
N SER A 67 9.97 12.99 10.60
CA SER A 67 8.72 12.82 9.87
C SER A 67 8.60 11.45 9.20
N GLU A 68 9.70 10.84 8.76
CA GLU A 68 9.71 9.48 8.18
C GLU A 68 9.39 8.40 9.22
N LEU A 69 9.58 8.69 10.51
CA LEU A 69 9.22 7.79 11.60
C LEU A 69 7.76 7.90 12.02
N LEU A 70 7.10 9.01 11.67
CA LEU A 70 5.70 9.23 12.03
C LEU A 70 4.80 8.45 11.07
N PRO A 71 3.76 7.78 11.58
CA PRO A 71 2.71 7.23 10.73
C PRO A 71 1.94 8.40 10.09
N ASP A 72 1.56 8.23 8.83
CA ASP A 72 0.77 9.19 8.07
C ASP A 72 -0.51 9.53 8.88
N PRO A 73 -0.90 10.81 9.05
CA PRO A 73 -2.08 11.20 9.84
C PRO A 73 -3.41 10.62 9.33
N ARG A 74 -3.42 9.95 8.17
CA ARG A 74 -4.56 9.14 7.74
C ARG A 74 -4.46 7.79 8.45
N PRO A 75 -5.42 7.44 9.34
CA PRO A 75 -5.42 6.14 9.99
C PRO A 75 -5.30 5.04 8.94
N SER A 76 -4.27 4.22 9.09
CA SER A 76 -3.88 3.13 8.21
C SER A 76 -5.03 2.13 8.02
N SER A 77 -5.86 2.36 7.00
CA SER A 77 -6.33 1.28 6.15
C SER A 77 -5.32 1.12 5.02
N ALA A 78 -4.14 0.60 5.32
CA ALA A 78 -3.22 0.17 4.28
C ALA A 78 -2.19 -0.83 4.82
N VAL A 79 -2.61 -2.10 4.88
CA VAL A 79 -1.90 -3.10 4.06
C VAL A 79 -1.48 -2.39 2.78
N THR A 80 -0.24 -2.50 2.33
CA THR A 80 0.16 -2.02 1.01
C THR A 80 -0.68 -2.71 -0.07
N SER A 81 -1.94 -2.32 -0.25
CA SER A 81 -2.57 -2.28 -1.54
C SER A 81 -1.76 -1.23 -2.25
N SER A 82 -0.75 -1.67 -3.00
CA SER A 82 -0.37 -0.93 -4.18
C SER A 82 -1.68 -0.73 -4.92
N SER A 83 -2.32 0.43 -4.77
CA SER A 83 -3.56 0.73 -5.47
C SER A 83 -3.18 0.71 -6.93
N LYS A 84 -3.49 -0.42 -7.57
CA LYS A 84 -3.15 -0.68 -8.96
C LYS A 84 -4.12 0.17 -9.76
N ILE A 85 -3.57 1.14 -10.46
CA ILE A 85 -4.34 1.95 -11.39
C ILE A 85 -4.34 1.19 -12.71
N VAL A 86 -5.52 0.99 -13.30
CA VAL A 86 -5.67 0.34 -14.59
C VAL A 86 -5.98 1.42 -15.61
N LEU A 87 -5.07 1.61 -16.56
CA LEU A 87 -5.23 2.52 -17.69
C LEU A 87 -5.92 1.78 -18.83
N ASN A 88 -6.94 2.39 -19.43
CA ASN A 88 -7.52 1.97 -20.69
C ASN A 88 -6.69 2.55 -21.85
N LEU A 89 -5.95 1.69 -22.55
CA LEU A 89 -5.09 2.10 -23.65
C LEU A 89 -5.87 2.44 -24.93
N GLU A 90 -7.09 1.94 -25.06
CA GLU A 90 -7.98 2.27 -26.18
C GLU A 90 -8.48 3.72 -26.07
N SER A 91 -8.93 4.12 -24.88
CA SER A 91 -9.25 5.52 -24.58
C SER A 91 -8.02 6.42 -24.71
N LEU A 92 -6.85 5.94 -24.27
CA LEU A 92 -5.60 6.71 -24.39
C LEU A 92 -5.22 6.95 -25.85
N GLY A 93 -5.45 5.97 -26.73
CA GLY A 93 -5.13 6.06 -28.16
C GLY A 93 -6.07 6.97 -28.96
N SER A 94 -7.25 7.33 -28.43
CA SER A 94 -8.19 8.25 -29.08
C SER A 94 -7.99 9.71 -28.68
N LEU A 95 -7.14 9.98 -27.68
CA LEU A 95 -6.83 11.34 -27.24
C LEU A 95 -5.82 12.02 -28.17
N PRO A 96 -5.88 13.36 -28.30
CA PRO A 96 -4.91 14.10 -29.09
C PRO A 96 -3.53 14.08 -28.43
N ALA A 97 -2.48 14.04 -29.26
CA ALA A 97 -1.11 13.74 -28.85
C ALA A 97 -0.45 14.86 -28.02
N ASP A 98 -0.98 16.07 -28.09
CA ASP A 98 -0.61 17.23 -27.28
C ASP A 98 -1.07 17.08 -25.82
N GLU A 99 -2.27 16.55 -25.59
CA GLU A 99 -2.81 16.30 -24.25
C GLU A 99 -2.29 14.98 -23.65
N ALA A 100 -2.25 13.89 -24.43
CA ALA A 100 -1.92 12.56 -23.92
C ALA A 100 -0.44 12.15 -24.12
N GLY A 101 0.38 13.00 -24.73
CA GLY A 101 1.73 12.65 -25.19
C GLY A 101 2.65 12.03 -24.13
N PRO A 102 2.82 12.66 -22.94
CA PRO A 102 3.62 12.08 -21.87
C PRO A 102 3.10 10.72 -21.39
N LEU A 103 1.79 10.59 -21.19
CA LEU A 103 1.15 9.36 -20.72
C LEU A 103 1.27 8.23 -21.75
N ALA A 104 1.07 8.52 -23.04
CA ALA A 104 1.22 7.56 -24.12
C ALA A 104 2.66 7.02 -24.21
N ARG A 105 3.67 7.90 -24.15
CA ARG A 105 5.09 7.49 -24.13
C ARG A 105 5.41 6.61 -22.93
N TYR A 106 4.88 6.97 -21.75
CA TYR A 106 5.04 6.17 -20.55
C TYR A 106 4.43 4.78 -20.73
N ALA A 107 3.17 4.70 -21.18
CA ALA A 107 2.49 3.43 -21.43
C ALA A 107 3.26 2.55 -22.43
N SER A 108 3.70 3.11 -23.57
CA SER A 108 4.47 2.36 -24.57
C SER A 108 5.80 1.83 -24.02
N THR A 109 6.47 2.59 -23.15
CA THR A 109 7.73 2.16 -22.51
C THR A 109 7.49 0.94 -21.61
N ILE A 110 6.42 0.96 -20.83
CA ILE A 110 6.05 -0.16 -19.95
C ILE A 110 5.60 -1.38 -20.77
N GLN A 111 4.82 -1.19 -21.84
CA GLN A 111 4.44 -2.29 -22.73
C GLN A 111 5.67 -2.95 -23.37
N ALA A 112 6.64 -2.16 -23.84
CA ALA A 112 7.86 -2.67 -24.44
C ALA A 112 8.70 -3.50 -23.46
N GLN A 113 8.83 -3.04 -22.21
CA GLN A 113 9.52 -3.77 -21.15
C GLN A 113 8.84 -5.10 -20.79
N ARG A 114 7.51 -5.14 -20.88
CA ARG A 114 6.71 -6.34 -20.56
C ARG A 114 6.53 -7.27 -21.75
N HIS A 115 7.00 -6.88 -22.94
CA HIS A 115 6.63 -7.51 -24.21
C HIS A 115 5.11 -7.64 -24.39
N ASP A 116 4.34 -6.71 -23.83
CA ASP A 116 2.88 -6.72 -23.75
C ASP A 116 2.27 -5.66 -24.69
N TYR A 117 2.34 -5.94 -25.99
CA TYR A 117 1.87 -5.04 -27.04
C TYR A 117 0.40 -5.22 -27.39
N ASN A 118 -0.24 -6.30 -26.91
CA ASN A 118 -1.64 -6.62 -27.23
C ASN A 118 -2.61 -6.28 -26.09
N GLY A 119 -2.10 -5.76 -24.97
CA GLY A 119 -2.91 -5.30 -23.86
C GLY A 119 -3.80 -4.13 -24.27
N LYS A 120 -5.12 -4.26 -24.06
CA LYS A 120 -6.07 -3.13 -24.15
C LYS A 120 -6.05 -2.27 -22.88
N VAL A 121 -5.51 -2.82 -21.80
CA VAL A 121 -5.40 -2.18 -20.50
C VAL A 121 -3.98 -2.34 -19.96
N LEU A 122 -3.52 -1.35 -19.21
CA LEU A 122 -2.20 -1.36 -18.57
C LEU A 122 -2.34 -1.06 -17.08
N SER A 123 -1.91 -1.99 -16.24
CA SER A 123 -1.82 -1.74 -14.80
C SER A 123 -0.48 -1.07 -14.44
N ILE A 124 -0.58 0.06 -13.75
CA ILE A 124 0.52 0.86 -13.21
C ILE A 124 0.38 1.02 -11.69
N ARG A 125 1.46 1.44 -11.02
CA ARG A 125 1.46 1.68 -9.58
C ARG A 125 0.96 3.10 -9.28
N ALA A 126 0.46 3.32 -8.07
CA ALA A 126 0.07 4.64 -7.60
C ALA A 126 1.25 5.63 -7.57
N GLU A 127 2.47 5.15 -7.32
CA GLU A 127 3.69 5.97 -7.37
C GLU A 127 4.00 6.49 -8.78
N ASP A 128 3.64 5.72 -9.82
CA ASP A 128 3.85 6.12 -11.21
C ASP A 128 2.94 7.30 -11.57
N LEU A 129 1.70 7.32 -11.03
CA LEU A 129 0.78 8.45 -11.19
C LEU A 129 1.35 9.74 -10.60
N LYS A 130 2.02 9.66 -9.44
CA LYS A 130 2.70 10.83 -8.84
C LYS A 130 3.80 11.37 -9.75
N SER A 131 4.55 10.48 -10.39
CA SER A 131 5.61 10.86 -11.33
C SER A 131 5.03 11.51 -12.59
N LEU A 132 3.91 10.98 -13.08
CA LEU A 132 3.18 11.58 -14.21
C LEU A 132 2.61 12.95 -13.86
N ALA A 133 2.09 13.14 -12.66
CA ALA A 133 1.57 14.44 -12.19
C ALA A 133 2.63 15.55 -12.28
N ILE A 134 3.89 15.24 -11.94
CA ILE A 134 5.02 16.16 -12.08
C ILE A 134 5.25 16.53 -13.56
N ILE A 135 5.15 15.57 -14.48
CA ILE A 135 5.36 15.81 -15.92
C ILE A 135 4.24 16.67 -16.50
N TYR A 136 3.02 16.50 -15.99
CA TYR A 136 1.84 17.27 -16.38
C TYR A 136 1.73 18.64 -15.69
N ASP A 137 2.64 18.95 -14.75
CA ASP A 137 2.60 20.15 -13.90
C ASP A 137 1.25 20.30 -13.16
N MET A 138 0.75 19.18 -12.64
CA MET A 138 -0.53 19.08 -11.92
C MET A 138 -0.33 18.39 -10.58
N SER A 139 -1.27 18.59 -9.65
CA SER A 139 -1.37 17.73 -8.48
C SER A 139 -1.86 16.31 -8.86
N PRO A 140 -1.58 15.28 -8.05
CA PRO A 140 -2.06 13.93 -8.31
C PRO A 140 -3.58 13.83 -8.43
N ASP A 141 -4.32 14.63 -7.65
CA ASP A 141 -5.79 14.62 -7.64
C ASP A 141 -6.37 15.26 -8.92
N GLU A 142 -5.75 16.35 -9.39
CA GLU A 142 -6.11 17.00 -10.65
C GLU A 142 -5.84 16.08 -11.85
N LEU A 143 -4.67 15.44 -11.89
CA LEU A 143 -4.37 14.48 -12.94
C LEU A 143 -5.33 13.30 -12.91
N THR A 144 -5.67 12.78 -11.73
CA THR A 144 -6.65 11.67 -11.61
C THR A 144 -8.01 12.07 -12.17
N SER A 145 -8.50 13.26 -11.81
CA SER A 145 -9.75 13.81 -12.33
C SER A 145 -9.72 13.92 -13.85
N ARG A 146 -8.60 14.40 -14.41
CA ARG A 146 -8.41 14.52 -15.86
C ARG A 146 -8.39 13.17 -16.57
N LEU A 147 -7.72 12.17 -16.00
CA LEU A 147 -7.69 10.81 -16.56
C LEU A 147 -9.05 10.11 -16.52
N ILE A 148 -9.88 10.43 -15.51
CA ILE A 148 -11.28 10.00 -15.44
C ILE A 148 -12.12 10.68 -16.51
N GLU A 149 -11.96 12.00 -16.69
CA GLU A 149 -12.65 12.79 -17.73
C GLU A 149 -12.34 12.25 -19.13
N TRP A 150 -11.08 11.89 -19.38
CA TRP A 150 -10.65 11.27 -20.63
C TRP A 150 -11.06 9.79 -20.78
N GLY A 151 -11.68 9.19 -19.76
CA GLY A 151 -12.06 7.77 -19.78
C GLY A 151 -10.87 6.81 -19.82
N VAL A 152 -9.67 7.29 -19.45
CA VAL A 152 -8.45 6.47 -19.36
C VAL A 152 -8.44 5.68 -18.04
N ILE A 153 -9.06 6.21 -16.99
CA ILE A 153 -9.27 5.51 -15.72
C ILE A 153 -10.77 5.53 -15.39
N SER A 154 -11.31 4.41 -14.91
CA SER A 154 -12.69 4.37 -14.41
C SER A 154 -12.80 5.03 -13.03
N ALA A 155 -13.80 5.89 -12.83
CA ALA A 155 -14.06 6.67 -11.61
C ALA A 155 -14.41 5.84 -10.34
N GLY A 156 -14.13 4.54 -10.32
CA GLY A 156 -14.53 3.61 -9.26
C GLY A 156 -13.44 2.67 -8.77
N MET A 157 -12.16 2.97 -9.01
CA MET A 157 -11.07 2.10 -8.58
C MET A 157 -10.42 2.51 -7.25
N ASP A 158 -11.23 3.02 -6.33
CA ASP A 158 -10.97 2.81 -4.91
C ASP A 158 -11.76 1.56 -4.49
N SER A 159 -11.03 0.50 -4.16
CA SER A 159 -11.53 -0.77 -3.59
C SER A 159 -12.44 -1.65 -4.45
N VAL A 160 -11.84 -2.53 -5.28
CA VAL A 160 -12.42 -3.86 -5.53
C VAL A 160 -11.34 -4.92 -5.36
N VAL A 161 -11.16 -5.35 -4.11
CA VAL A 161 -10.79 -6.74 -3.81
C VAL A 161 -11.85 -7.24 -2.84
N GLY A 162 -12.91 -7.79 -3.40
CA GLY A 162 -14.01 -8.43 -2.69
C GLY A 162 -14.56 -9.55 -3.55
N PHE A 163 -13.76 -10.60 -3.77
CA PHE A 163 -14.31 -11.90 -4.16
C PHE A 163 -14.84 -12.56 -2.88
N GLY A 164 -16.08 -12.23 -2.54
CA GLY A 164 -16.95 -13.05 -1.69
C GLY A 164 -18.15 -13.39 -2.53
N GLY A 165 -18.24 -14.65 -2.99
CA GLY A 165 -19.44 -15.15 -3.66
C GLY A 165 -20.64 -15.07 -2.71
N PRO A 166 -21.87 -14.98 -3.23
CA PRO A 166 -23.05 -15.06 -2.40
C PRO A 166 -23.08 -16.42 -1.70
N ASP A 167 -23.13 -16.39 -0.37
CA ASP A 167 -23.51 -17.53 0.46
C ASP A 167 -24.96 -17.89 0.08
N ASP A 168 -25.12 -18.93 -0.74
CA ASP A 168 -26.37 -19.69 -0.85
C ASP A 168 -26.54 -20.49 0.44
N ASP A 169 -26.96 -19.82 1.52
CA ASP A 169 -27.54 -20.46 2.71
C ASP A 169 -29.08 -20.40 2.60
N ASP A 170 -29.62 -21.14 1.63
CA ASP A 170 -31.01 -21.60 1.62
C ASP A 170 -31.01 -23.10 1.93
N GLU A 171 -31.01 -23.46 3.21
CA GLU A 171 -31.44 -24.80 3.65
C GLU A 171 -32.37 -24.67 4.86
N GLU A 172 -33.63 -24.35 4.56
CA GLU A 172 -34.76 -24.59 5.45
C GLU A 172 -34.84 -26.09 5.80
N LEU A 173 -34.71 -26.37 7.11
CA LEU A 173 -35.55 -27.28 7.89
C LEU A 173 -36.02 -28.57 7.20
N ASN A 174 -35.38 -29.69 7.53
CA ASN A 174 -36.11 -30.96 7.64
C ASN A 174 -35.74 -31.71 8.94
N PRO A 175 -36.65 -31.81 9.92
CA PRO A 175 -36.42 -32.45 11.21
C PRO A 175 -36.91 -33.91 11.18
N ASP A 176 -36.05 -34.89 10.86
CA ASP A 176 -36.33 -36.30 11.22
C ASP A 176 -35.15 -37.24 10.88
N TRP A 177 -34.17 -37.38 11.78
CA TRP A 177 -33.24 -38.51 11.71
C TRP A 177 -33.06 -39.30 13.02
N GLU A 178 -33.82 -38.96 14.09
CA GLU A 178 -34.00 -39.85 15.23
C GLU A 178 -34.94 -41.02 14.88
N ARG A 179 -34.45 -41.94 14.06
CA ARG A 179 -34.86 -43.35 14.12
C ARG A 179 -33.90 -44.20 13.29
N ARG A 180 -33.30 -45.17 13.98
CA ARG A 180 -32.57 -46.37 13.50
C ARG A 180 -31.05 -46.25 13.48
N ARG A 181 -30.42 -46.64 14.61
CA ARG A 181 -29.74 -47.94 14.74
C ARG A 181 -29.34 -48.18 16.20
N ALA A 182 -29.94 -49.21 16.78
CA ALA A 182 -29.59 -49.79 18.07
C ALA A 182 -28.26 -50.58 17.99
N PRO A 183 -27.56 -50.80 19.12
CA PRO A 183 -26.27 -51.46 19.18
C PRO A 183 -26.38 -52.99 19.18
N ARG A 184 -25.28 -53.66 18.83
CA ARG A 184 -24.93 -55.01 19.24
C ARG A 184 -23.57 -54.97 19.92
#